data_AF-A0A3E0HG45-F1
#
_entry.id   AF-A0A3E0HG45-F1
#
_cell.length_a   1.000
_cell.length_b   1.000
_cell.length_c   1.000
_cell.angle_alpha   90.00
_cell.angle_beta   90.00
_cell.angle_gamma   90.00
#
_symmetry.space_group_name_H-M   'P 1'
#
loop_
_entity.id
_entity.type
_entity.pdbx_description
1 polymer ?
#
loop_
_entity_poly.entity_id
_entity_poly.type
_entity_poly.pdbx_seq_one_letter_code
_entity_poly.pdbx_strand_id
1 'polypeptide(L)'
;MACSTLEVVVNLRVLLVPVVLLAVAGCSHEAGPSGPPVAKFGPRVQDLTVKVSALQADQCQTVSPATVYPECERYTTEVANFGNSVTSETAGAKQTDAIKATVDKMQAAVADYEKRQCGVGTQNPGVNNANPATNGPNAGPCAAALTTIREQVDAVGKLLSQIS
;
A
#
# COMPACT_ATOMS: atom_id res chain seq x y z
N MET A 1 37.62 -6.44 -12.03
CA MET A 1 38.03 -5.55 -10.91
C MET A 1 37.72 -6.30 -9.62
N ALA A 2 38.73 -6.45 -8.77
CA ALA A 2 38.80 -7.39 -7.66
C ALA A 2 37.79 -7.08 -6.54
N CYS A 3 37.21 -8.12 -5.93
CA CYS A 3 36.63 -8.01 -4.60
C CYS A 3 37.58 -8.73 -3.64
N SER A 4 38.21 -7.93 -2.78
CA SER A 4 39.26 -8.34 -1.85
C SER A 4 38.75 -9.32 -0.79
N THR A 5 39.62 -10.28 -0.47
CA THR A 5 39.54 -11.22 0.64
C THR A 5 39.51 -10.50 1.99
N LEU A 6 38.48 -10.75 2.80
CA LEU A 6 38.54 -10.53 4.24
C LEU A 6 38.86 -11.88 4.89
N GLU A 7 40.09 -12.02 5.37
CA GLU A 7 40.52 -13.15 6.19
C GLU A 7 39.89 -13.04 7.58
N VAL A 8 39.05 -14.01 7.94
CA VAL A 8 38.65 -14.22 9.34
C VAL A 8 39.48 -15.35 9.89
N VAL A 9 40.50 -15.00 10.67
CA VAL A 9 41.28 -15.91 11.51
C VAL A 9 40.34 -16.52 12.56
N VAL A 10 39.90 -17.76 12.36
CA VAL A 10 39.11 -18.51 13.34
C VAL A 10 40.05 -19.09 14.39
N ASN A 11 40.12 -18.45 15.55
CA ASN A 11 40.83 -18.96 16.71
C ASN A 11 40.00 -20.06 17.39
N LEU A 12 40.53 -21.29 17.36
CA LEU A 12 39.88 -22.53 17.74
C LEU A 12 39.85 -22.71 19.27
N ARG A 13 38.73 -22.40 19.93
CA ARG A 13 38.41 -22.90 21.30
C ARG A 13 36.90 -23.17 21.49
N VAL A 14 36.51 -24.40 21.14
CA VAL A 14 35.69 -25.36 21.93
C VAL A 14 34.54 -24.79 22.80
N LEU A 15 33.28 -24.98 22.36
CA LEU A 15 32.16 -25.63 23.11
C LEU A 15 30.80 -25.52 22.39
N LEU A 16 30.33 -26.66 21.86
CA LEU A 16 28.94 -27.14 21.69
C LEU A 16 27.75 -26.14 21.71
N VAL A 17 27.21 -25.76 20.53
CA VAL A 17 25.77 -25.49 20.26
C VAL A 17 25.53 -25.64 18.73
N PRO A 18 24.50 -26.37 18.24
CA PRO A 18 24.30 -26.58 16.81
C PRO A 18 23.57 -25.40 16.14
N VAL A 19 24.20 -24.89 15.08
CA VAL A 19 23.60 -24.41 13.82
C VAL A 19 22.53 -23.31 13.90
N VAL A 20 22.95 -22.04 13.80
CA VAL A 20 22.29 -21.02 12.95
C VAL A 20 23.34 -19.96 12.58
N LEU A 21 23.67 -19.83 11.29
CA LEU A 21 24.18 -18.58 10.71
C LEU A 21 24.01 -18.62 9.18
N LEU A 22 22.99 -17.89 8.73
CA LEU A 22 22.86 -17.42 7.36
C LEU A 22 23.95 -16.38 7.10
N ALA A 23 24.71 -16.52 6.00
CA ALA A 23 25.06 -15.41 5.13
C ALA A 23 25.89 -15.85 3.90
N VAL A 24 25.24 -15.82 2.74
CA VAL A 24 25.69 -15.21 1.47
C VAL A 24 27.07 -15.60 0.90
N ALA A 25 27.08 -16.56 -0.03
CA ALA A 25 27.97 -16.57 -1.19
C ALA A 25 27.39 -17.47 -2.29
N GLY A 26 26.39 -16.96 -3.00
CA GLY A 26 25.89 -17.57 -4.23
C GLY A 26 26.21 -16.67 -5.41
N CYS A 27 27.31 -16.96 -6.09
CA CYS A 27 27.70 -16.36 -7.36
C CYS A 27 26.59 -16.62 -8.41
N SER A 28 26.02 -15.56 -8.97
CA SER A 28 25.08 -15.64 -10.09
C SER A 28 25.77 -16.12 -11.36
N HIS A 29 25.71 -17.41 -11.69
CA HIS A 29 25.62 -17.88 -13.09
C HIS A 29 25.29 -19.38 -13.22
N GLU A 30 24.08 -19.80 -12.86
CA GLU A 30 23.68 -21.20 -13.08
C GLU A 30 22.25 -21.20 -13.64
N ALA A 31 22.11 -21.46 -14.94
CA ALA A 31 20.83 -21.70 -15.60
C ALA A 31 20.22 -23.00 -15.07
N GLY A 32 19.45 -22.90 -13.99
CA GLY A 32 18.73 -24.02 -13.38
C GLY A 32 17.43 -24.36 -14.14
N PRO A 33 16.96 -25.62 -14.08
CA PRO A 33 15.75 -26.07 -14.79
C PRO A 33 14.55 -25.20 -14.41
N SER A 34 13.75 -24.81 -15.41
CA SER A 34 12.48 -24.14 -15.19
C SER A 34 11.63 -24.95 -14.22
N GLY A 35 11.59 -24.51 -12.96
CA GLY A 35 10.72 -25.08 -11.95
C GLY A 35 9.27 -25.03 -12.43
N PRO A 36 8.40 -25.92 -11.93
CA PRO A 36 6.97 -25.88 -12.26
C PRO A 36 6.44 -24.47 -11.99
N PRO A 37 5.51 -23.96 -12.82
CA PRO A 37 5.03 -22.59 -12.70
C PRO A 37 4.60 -22.36 -11.26
N VAL A 38 5.26 -21.41 -10.59
CA VAL A 38 4.85 -20.92 -9.29
C VAL A 38 3.37 -20.56 -9.42
N ALA A 39 2.51 -21.29 -8.71
CA ALA A 39 1.11 -20.98 -8.65
C ALA A 39 1.00 -19.51 -8.23
N LYS A 40 0.35 -18.70 -9.07
CA LYS A 40 0.01 -17.32 -8.70
C LYS A 40 -0.95 -17.39 -7.51
N PHE A 41 -0.41 -17.40 -6.30
CA PHE A 41 -1.13 -17.10 -5.07
C PHE A 41 -1.22 -15.58 -4.89
N GLY A 42 -1.63 -14.89 -5.94
CA GLY A 42 -2.08 -13.49 -5.87
C GLY A 42 -3.54 -13.46 -5.39
N PRO A 43 -3.98 -12.39 -4.71
CA PRO A 43 -5.38 -12.22 -4.36
C PRO A 43 -6.23 -12.34 -5.62
N ARG A 44 -7.21 -13.24 -5.64
CA ARG A 44 -8.13 -13.34 -6.78
C ARG A 44 -9.03 -12.11 -6.81
N VAL A 45 -9.67 -11.84 -7.95
CA VAL A 45 -10.67 -10.77 -8.06
C VAL A 45 -11.72 -10.85 -6.96
N GLN A 46 -12.11 -12.05 -6.52
CA GLN A 46 -13.01 -12.25 -5.38
C GLN A 46 -12.46 -11.70 -4.06
N ASP A 47 -11.15 -11.83 -3.80
CA ASP A 47 -10.51 -11.28 -2.61
C ASP A 47 -10.47 -9.74 -2.63
N LEU A 48 -10.40 -9.14 -3.83
CA LEU A 48 -10.51 -7.70 -4.00
C LEU A 48 -11.90 -7.19 -3.65
N THR A 49 -12.96 -7.93 -3.98
CA THR A 49 -14.33 -7.55 -3.62
C THR A 49 -14.52 -7.52 -2.10
N VAL A 50 -13.95 -8.48 -1.37
CA VAL A 50 -13.97 -8.47 0.11
C VAL A 50 -13.22 -7.26 0.66
N LYS A 51 -12.06 -6.92 0.10
CA LYS A 51 -11.30 -5.72 0.48
C LYS A 51 -12.08 -4.43 0.23
N VAL A 52 -12.80 -4.33 -0.88
CA VAL A 52 -13.70 -3.18 -1.14
C VAL A 52 -14.73 -3.07 -0.04
N SER A 53 -15.42 -4.15 0.33
CA SER A 53 -16.42 -4.11 1.40
C SER A 53 -15.82 -3.70 2.75
N ALA A 54 -14.60 -4.15 3.07
CA ALA A 54 -13.89 -3.73 4.27
C ALA A 54 -13.56 -2.22 4.25
N LEU A 55 -13.03 -1.71 3.14
CA LEU A 55 -12.75 -0.28 2.96
C LEU A 55 -14.03 0.56 3.01
N GLN A 56 -15.14 0.04 2.46
CA GLN A 56 -16.43 0.73 2.48
C GLN A 56 -17.07 0.79 3.87
N ALA A 57 -16.74 -0.17 4.74
CA ALA A 57 -17.19 -0.18 6.13
C ALA A 57 -16.33 0.70 7.05
N ASP A 58 -15.18 1.20 6.57
CA ASP A 58 -14.29 2.03 7.36
C ASP A 58 -14.94 3.38 7.74
N GLN A 59 -14.59 3.91 8.91
CA GLN A 59 -15.08 5.21 9.38
C GLN A 59 -14.70 6.33 8.41
N CYS A 60 -13.53 6.23 7.80
CA CYS A 60 -13.01 7.14 6.79
C CYS A 60 -13.69 6.98 5.42
N GLN A 61 -14.60 6.03 5.23
CA GLN A 61 -15.57 6.02 4.13
C GLN A 61 -16.94 6.57 4.58
N THR A 62 -17.42 6.13 5.74
CA THR A 62 -18.83 6.27 6.16
C THR A 62 -19.18 7.59 6.85
N VAL A 63 -18.24 8.20 7.57
CA VAL A 63 -18.44 9.48 8.28
C VAL A 63 -18.04 10.64 7.37
N SER A 64 -18.68 11.81 7.46
CA SER A 64 -18.34 12.95 6.59
C SER A 64 -16.83 13.27 6.62
N PRO A 65 -16.18 13.58 5.48
CA PRO A 65 -14.73 13.83 5.44
C PRO A 65 -14.27 14.94 6.37
N ALA A 66 -15.09 16.00 6.50
CA ALA A 66 -14.81 17.13 7.39
C ALA A 66 -14.91 16.78 8.89
N THR A 67 -15.64 15.70 9.23
CA THR A 67 -15.81 15.23 10.61
C THR A 67 -14.73 14.22 11.01
N VAL A 68 -14.33 13.34 10.09
CA VAL A 68 -13.35 12.27 10.40
C VAL A 68 -11.90 12.72 10.24
N TYR A 69 -11.65 13.78 9.46
CA TYR A 69 -10.34 14.41 9.41
C TYR A 69 -9.91 14.88 10.82
N PRO A 70 -8.63 14.70 11.22
CA PRO A 70 -7.48 14.18 10.46
C PRO A 70 -7.17 12.67 10.62
N GLU A 71 -8.10 11.86 11.12
CA GLU A 71 -7.84 10.48 11.59
C GLU A 71 -7.66 9.41 10.48
N CYS A 72 -7.56 9.81 9.21
CA CYS A 72 -7.67 8.89 8.06
C CYS A 72 -6.36 8.43 7.43
N GLU A 73 -5.20 8.73 8.02
CA GLU A 73 -3.88 8.35 7.48
C GLU A 73 -3.81 6.84 7.17
N ARG A 74 -4.14 6.00 8.16
CA ARG A 74 -4.15 4.54 8.00
C ARG A 74 -5.03 4.10 6.83
N TYR A 75 -6.27 4.62 6.76
CA TYR A 75 -7.21 4.31 5.69
C TYR A 75 -6.62 4.67 4.31
N THR A 76 -6.00 5.86 4.17
CA THR A 76 -5.42 6.27 2.89
C THR A 76 -4.25 5.37 2.45
N THR A 77 -3.42 4.90 3.38
CA THR A 77 -2.37 3.90 3.10
C THR A 77 -2.96 2.55 2.66
N GLU A 78 -4.02 2.09 3.32
CA GLU A 78 -4.72 0.86 2.92
C GLU A 78 -5.32 0.98 1.51
N VAL A 79 -5.91 2.13 1.17
CA VAL A 79 -6.45 2.40 -0.17
C VAL A 79 -5.35 2.43 -1.24
N ALA A 80 -4.18 3.01 -0.95
CA ALA A 80 -3.04 2.99 -1.89
C ALA A 80 -2.60 1.55 -2.22
N ASN A 81 -2.45 0.72 -1.18
CA ASN A 81 -2.09 -0.69 -1.33
C ASN A 81 -3.16 -1.49 -2.06
N PHE A 82 -4.44 -1.18 -1.79
CA PHE A 82 -5.57 -1.75 -2.51
C PHE A 82 -5.52 -1.41 -4.01
N GLY A 83 -5.29 -0.16 -4.39
CA GLY A 83 -5.17 0.27 -5.78
C GLY A 83 -4.06 -0.47 -6.55
N ASN A 84 -2.90 -0.67 -5.93
CA ASN A 84 -1.81 -1.47 -6.51
C ASN A 84 -2.24 -2.92 -6.75
N SER A 85 -2.94 -3.52 -5.78
CA SER A 85 -3.47 -4.89 -5.90
C SER A 85 -4.50 -4.99 -7.03
N VAL A 86 -5.43 -4.03 -7.12
CA VAL A 86 -6.45 -3.98 -8.17
C VAL A 86 -5.82 -3.91 -9.56
N THR A 87 -4.84 -3.04 -9.77
CA THR A 87 -4.16 -2.91 -11.06
C THR A 87 -3.44 -4.20 -11.46
N SER A 88 -2.76 -4.85 -10.51
CA SER A 88 -2.06 -6.11 -10.75
C SER A 88 -3.01 -7.24 -11.15
N GLU A 89 -4.09 -7.44 -10.42
CA GLU A 89 -4.97 -8.60 -10.58
C GLU A 89 -6.00 -8.45 -11.70
N THR A 90 -6.27 -7.20 -12.11
CA THR A 90 -7.18 -6.92 -13.23
C THR A 90 -6.45 -6.72 -14.55
N ALA A 91 -5.11 -6.89 -14.57
CA ALA A 91 -4.31 -6.83 -15.79
C ALA A 91 -4.79 -7.87 -16.82
N GLY A 92 -5.37 -7.39 -17.93
CA GLY A 92 -5.92 -8.24 -18.99
C GLY A 92 -7.42 -8.51 -18.88
N ALA A 93 -8.11 -7.96 -17.88
CA ALA A 93 -9.57 -7.96 -17.83
C ALA A 93 -10.16 -7.07 -18.95
N LYS A 94 -11.39 -7.35 -19.38
CA LYS A 94 -12.10 -6.55 -20.39
C LYS A 94 -12.18 -5.05 -20.03
N GLN A 95 -12.16 -4.73 -18.73
CA GLN A 95 -12.26 -3.36 -18.21
C GLN A 95 -10.94 -2.80 -17.69
N THR A 96 -9.79 -3.39 -18.06
CA THR A 96 -8.46 -2.99 -17.55
C THR A 96 -8.25 -1.47 -17.63
N ASP A 97 -8.56 -0.84 -18.77
CA ASP A 97 -8.34 0.59 -18.96
C ASP A 97 -9.21 1.46 -18.05
N ALA A 98 -10.49 1.09 -17.88
CA ALA A 98 -11.41 1.80 -17.00
C ALA A 98 -11.00 1.63 -15.53
N ILE A 99 -10.60 0.42 -15.14
CA ILE A 99 -10.11 0.12 -13.78
C ILE A 99 -8.83 0.91 -13.51
N LYS A 100 -7.88 0.87 -14.43
CA LYS A 100 -6.62 1.62 -14.32
C LYS A 100 -6.87 3.11 -14.19
N ALA A 101 -7.73 3.70 -15.03
CA ALA A 101 -8.02 5.13 -14.95
C ALA A 101 -8.65 5.53 -13.60
N THR A 102 -9.54 4.70 -13.05
CA THR A 102 -10.13 4.93 -11.72
C THR A 102 -9.08 4.80 -10.61
N VAL A 103 -8.22 3.78 -10.66
CA VAL A 103 -7.14 3.59 -9.69
C VAL A 103 -6.12 4.73 -9.77
N ASP A 104 -5.74 5.19 -10.96
CA ASP A 104 -4.80 6.29 -11.13
C ASP A 104 -5.34 7.58 -10.48
N LYS A 105 -6.64 7.88 -10.62
CA LYS A 105 -7.29 8.99 -9.93
C LYS A 105 -7.29 8.82 -8.41
N MET A 106 -7.56 7.61 -7.94
CA MET A 106 -7.53 7.27 -6.52
C MET A 106 -6.13 7.49 -5.93
N GLN A 107 -5.09 7.00 -6.59
CA GLN A 107 -3.71 7.15 -6.17
C GLN A 107 -3.24 8.60 -6.22
N ALA A 108 -3.67 9.38 -7.23
CA ALA A 108 -3.40 10.81 -7.27
C ALA A 108 -4.03 11.56 -6.09
N ALA A 109 -5.24 11.19 -5.68
CA ALA A 109 -5.89 11.77 -4.50
C ALA A 109 -5.22 11.37 -3.18
N VAL A 110 -4.75 10.12 -3.06
CA VAL A 110 -3.93 9.70 -1.91
C VAL A 110 -2.61 10.46 -1.87
N ALA A 111 -1.92 10.61 -3.00
CA ALA A 111 -0.67 11.36 -3.08
C ALA A 111 -0.89 12.86 -2.72
N ASP A 112 -2.02 13.46 -3.10
CA ASP A 112 -2.36 14.82 -2.69
C ASP A 112 -2.64 14.91 -1.18
N TYR A 113 -3.33 13.91 -0.60
CA TYR A 113 -3.57 13.80 0.84
C TYR A 113 -2.25 13.69 1.63
N GLU A 114 -1.32 12.84 1.18
CA GLU A 114 0.01 12.67 1.78
C GLU A 114 0.88 13.92 1.63
N LYS A 115 0.90 14.54 0.44
CA LYS A 115 1.69 15.74 0.15
C LYS A 115 1.26 16.93 1.01
N ARG A 116 -0.04 17.04 1.29
CA ARG A 116 -0.61 18.04 2.21
C ARG A 116 -0.48 17.64 3.67
N GLN A 117 0.02 16.43 3.89
CA GLN A 117 0.28 15.88 5.20
C GLN A 117 -0.99 15.85 6.05
N CYS A 118 -2.09 15.31 5.50
CA CYS A 118 -3.42 15.40 6.08
C CYS A 118 -3.68 14.51 7.32
N GLY A 119 -2.70 13.71 7.76
CA GLY A 119 -2.79 12.83 8.93
C GLY A 119 -2.58 13.54 10.28
N VAL A 120 -2.74 12.78 11.36
CA VAL A 120 -2.39 13.20 12.74
C VAL A 120 -0.88 13.21 12.95
N GLY A 121 -0.37 14.05 13.86
CA GLY A 121 1.06 14.07 14.23
C GLY A 121 1.93 14.99 13.36
N THR A 122 3.26 14.91 13.50
CA THR A 122 4.29 15.85 12.95
C THR A 122 4.20 16.12 11.46
N GLN A 123 3.41 15.32 10.75
CA GLN A 123 3.11 15.47 9.35
C GLN A 123 2.28 16.74 9.12
N ASN A 124 1.34 17.13 9.97
CA ASN A 124 0.48 18.29 9.69
C ASN A 124 0.87 19.52 10.55
N PRO A 125 1.73 20.43 10.05
CA PRO A 125 2.14 21.62 10.79
C PRO A 125 0.96 22.59 10.92
N GLY A 126 0.16 22.40 11.97
CA GLY A 126 -1.07 23.14 12.20
C GLY A 126 -2.23 22.35 12.81
N VAL A 127 -2.07 21.07 13.17
CA VAL A 127 -3.02 20.33 14.02
C VAL A 127 -2.37 19.79 15.30
N ASN A 128 -1.04 19.67 15.32
CA ASN A 128 -0.31 19.31 16.57
C ASN A 128 -0.11 20.52 17.50
N ASN A 129 -0.20 21.73 16.95
CA ASN A 129 -0.02 23.00 17.66
C ASN A 129 -1.21 23.96 17.48
N ALA A 130 -2.23 23.59 16.69
CA ALA A 130 -3.45 24.38 16.60
C ALA A 130 -4.55 23.71 17.40
N ASN A 131 -5.38 24.58 17.96
CA ASN A 131 -6.64 24.23 18.57
C ASN A 131 -7.39 23.17 17.73
N PRO A 132 -7.76 22.00 18.28
CA PRO A 132 -8.57 21.01 17.58
C PRO A 132 -9.93 21.56 17.12
N ALA A 133 -10.34 22.74 17.58
CA ALA A 133 -11.51 23.47 17.05
C ALA A 133 -11.27 24.10 15.66
N THR A 134 -10.03 24.19 15.19
CA THR A 134 -9.68 24.64 13.84
C THR A 134 -8.89 23.52 13.19
N ASN A 135 -9.49 22.81 12.24
CA ASN A 135 -8.93 21.67 11.49
C ASN A 135 -7.62 21.97 10.68
N GLY A 136 -6.89 23.03 11.02
CA GLY A 136 -5.70 23.50 10.32
C GLY A 136 -6.00 24.14 8.96
N PRO A 137 -5.00 24.76 8.33
CA PRO A 137 -5.15 25.37 6.99
C PRO A 137 -5.46 24.35 5.89
N ASN A 138 -5.17 23.07 6.13
CA ASN A 138 -5.35 21.99 5.17
C ASN A 138 -6.71 21.28 5.27
N ALA A 139 -7.57 21.63 6.24
CA ALA A 139 -8.86 20.95 6.47
C ALA A 139 -9.71 20.74 5.21
N GLY A 140 -9.97 21.83 4.48
CA GLY A 140 -10.80 21.81 3.27
C GLY A 140 -10.18 20.95 2.16
N PRO A 141 -8.93 21.23 1.75
CA PRO A 141 -8.23 20.41 0.77
C PRO A 141 -8.12 18.93 1.15
N CYS A 142 -7.85 18.60 2.42
CA CYS A 142 -7.76 17.22 2.89
C CYS A 142 -9.12 16.50 2.87
N ALA A 143 -10.19 17.20 3.26
CA ALA A 143 -11.54 16.69 3.13
C ALA A 143 -11.91 16.44 1.66
N ALA A 144 -11.50 17.32 0.74
CA ALA A 144 -11.74 17.14 -0.70
C ALA A 144 -10.95 15.96 -1.29
N ALA A 145 -9.69 15.76 -0.87
CA ALA A 145 -8.91 14.59 -1.24
C ALA A 145 -9.58 13.30 -0.73
N LEU A 146 -10.03 13.27 0.53
CA LEU A 146 -10.78 12.13 1.09
C LEU A 146 -12.08 11.86 0.35
N THR A 147 -12.85 12.89 -0.04
CA THR A 147 -14.03 12.72 -0.89
C THR A 147 -13.67 12.01 -2.19
N THR A 148 -12.61 12.45 -2.87
CA THR A 148 -12.17 11.86 -4.13
C THR A 148 -11.76 10.40 -3.94
N ILE A 149 -11.00 10.10 -2.87
CA ILE A 149 -10.58 8.74 -2.52
C ILE A 149 -11.81 7.82 -2.37
N ARG A 150 -12.81 8.24 -1.60
CA ARG A 150 -14.05 7.47 -1.35
C ARG A 150 -14.82 7.18 -2.62
N GLU A 151 -15.01 8.21 -3.45
CA GLU A 151 -15.70 8.09 -4.73
C GLU A 151 -15.00 7.09 -5.65
N GLN A 152 -13.66 7.11 -5.66
CA GLN A 152 -12.89 6.16 -6.47
C GLN A 152 -12.93 4.74 -5.89
N VAL A 153 -12.92 4.56 -4.56
CA VAL A 153 -13.11 3.23 -3.93
C VAL A 153 -14.46 2.62 -4.35
N ASP A 154 -15.55 3.41 -4.32
CA ASP A 154 -16.86 2.95 -4.77
C ASP A 154 -16.89 2.65 -6.27
N ALA A 155 -16.22 3.47 -7.09
CA ALA A 155 -16.12 3.25 -8.53
C ALA A 155 -15.34 1.97 -8.86
N VAL A 156 -14.22 1.70 -8.16
CA VAL A 156 -13.49 0.44 -8.28
C VAL A 156 -14.39 -0.74 -7.89
N GLY A 157 -15.12 -0.64 -6.78
CA GLY A 157 -16.07 -1.68 -6.37
C GLY A 157 -17.09 -2.03 -7.45
N LYS A 158 -17.67 -1.02 -8.10
CA LYS A 158 -18.60 -1.21 -9.23
C LYS A 158 -17.93 -1.89 -10.42
N LEU A 159 -16.73 -1.47 -10.79
CA LEU A 159 -15.99 -2.07 -11.92
C LEU A 159 -15.59 -3.52 -11.62
N LEU A 160 -15.16 -3.83 -10.40
CA LEU A 160 -14.83 -5.18 -9.97
C LEU A 160 -16.05 -6.11 -10.02
N SER A 161 -17.24 -5.63 -9.63
CA SER A 161 -18.47 -6.43 -9.68
C SER A 161 -18.91 -6.83 -11.10
N GLN A 162 -18.38 -6.15 -12.13
CA GLN A 162 -18.69 -6.43 -13.54
C GLN A 162 -17.71 -7.42 -14.18
N ILE A 163 -16.63 -7.78 -13.48
CA ILE A 163 -15.63 -8.76 -13.93
C ILE A 163 -15.59 -10.03 -13.06
N SER A 164 -16.20 -9.98 -11.87
CA SER A 164 -16.27 -11.07 -10.89
C SER A 164 -17.33 -12.11 -11.22
#